data_AF-A0A7C5CBX4-F1
#
_entry.id   AF-A0A7C5CBX4-F1
#
_cell.length_a   1.000
_cell.length_b   1.000
_cell.length_c   1.000
_cell.angle_alpha   90.00
_cell.angle_beta   90.00
_cell.angle_gamma   90.00
#
_symmetry.space_group_name_H-M   'P 1'
#
loop_
_entity.id
_entity.type
_entity.pdbx_description
1 polymer ?
#
loop_
_entity_poly.entity_id
_entity_poly.type
_entity_poly.pdbx_seq_one_letter_code
_entity_poly.pdbx_strand_id
1 'polypeptide(L)'
;MPEQLDITRLETILHYSFCDKSHLVRAITHTSAISPGKRVAQSYQRLEFLGDRVLGLVVADLLFKRFPGAKEGELARALNSVVRKEACAAVAVDLGLGAFILMDKSELRNGGREKSSVLADVCEAIIGAIYLD
;
A
#
# COMPACT_ATOMS: atom_id res chain seq x y z
N MET A 1 4.42 -21.63 16.67
CA MET A 1 3.86 -21.87 15.32
C MET A 1 4.02 -20.57 14.54
N PRO A 2 4.42 -20.58 13.26
CA PRO A 2 4.45 -19.33 12.49
C PRO A 2 3.04 -18.74 12.51
N GLU A 3 2.90 -17.45 12.85
CA GLU A 3 1.63 -16.72 12.80
C GLU A 3 0.96 -16.99 11.46
N GLN A 4 -0.16 -17.69 11.49
CA GLN A 4 -0.93 -17.99 10.31
C GLN A 4 -1.51 -16.66 9.83
N LEU A 5 -1.08 -16.20 8.65
CA LEU A 5 -1.50 -14.93 8.09
C LEU A 5 -3.02 -14.91 7.93
N ASP A 6 -3.68 -14.09 8.73
CA ASP A 6 -5.14 -13.95 8.73
C ASP A 6 -5.57 -12.96 7.66
N ILE A 7 -5.65 -13.46 6.42
CA ILE A 7 -6.08 -12.69 5.24
C ILE A 7 -7.52 -12.19 5.42
N THR A 8 -8.40 -13.00 5.98
CA THR A 8 -9.82 -12.62 6.19
C THR A 8 -9.95 -11.44 7.13
N ARG A 9 -9.15 -11.39 8.20
CA ARG A 9 -9.10 -10.22 9.07
C ARG A 9 -8.61 -8.98 8.34
N LEU A 10 -7.58 -9.10 7.50
CA LEU A 10 -7.08 -7.96 6.72
C LEU A 10 -8.14 -7.45 5.73
N GLU A 11 -8.84 -8.32 5.03
CA GLU A 11 -9.96 -7.95 4.15
C GLU A 11 -11.08 -7.21 4.88
N THR A 12 -11.35 -7.62 6.12
CA THR A 12 -12.33 -6.95 6.98
C THR A 12 -11.88 -5.53 7.34
N ILE A 13 -10.60 -5.34 7.70
CA ILE A 13 -10.01 -4.02 7.99
C ILE A 13 -10.05 -3.11 6.75
N LEU A 14 -9.75 -3.68 5.57
CA LEU A 14 -9.76 -2.96 4.30
C LEU A 14 -11.17 -2.68 3.77
N HIS A 15 -12.20 -3.29 4.37
CA HIS A 15 -13.58 -3.28 3.86
C HIS A 15 -13.66 -3.72 2.38
N TYR A 16 -12.79 -4.63 1.97
CA TYR A 16 -12.69 -5.12 0.59
C TYR A 16 -12.42 -6.62 0.59
N SER A 17 -13.26 -7.38 -0.13
CA SER A 17 -13.09 -8.83 -0.31
C SER A 17 -12.48 -9.10 -1.68
N PHE A 18 -11.25 -9.60 -1.70
CA PHE A 18 -10.55 -9.92 -2.95
C PHE A 18 -11.14 -11.15 -3.63
N CYS A 19 -11.29 -11.07 -4.95
CA CYS A 19 -11.58 -12.22 -5.80
C CYS A 19 -10.36 -13.16 -5.86
N ASP A 20 -9.17 -12.61 -6.07
CA ASP A 20 -7.90 -13.32 -5.98
C ASP A 20 -7.08 -12.87 -4.76
N LYS A 21 -7.08 -13.69 -3.71
CA LYS A 21 -6.31 -13.44 -2.48
C LYS A 21 -4.80 -13.31 -2.72
N SER A 22 -4.30 -13.82 -3.86
CA SER A 22 -2.87 -13.70 -4.21
C SER A 22 -2.44 -12.25 -4.41
N HIS A 23 -3.35 -11.36 -4.85
CA HIS A 23 -3.09 -9.93 -4.96
C HIS A 23 -2.80 -9.31 -3.59
N LEU A 24 -3.65 -9.57 -2.61
CA LEU A 24 -3.47 -9.07 -1.25
C LEU A 24 -2.20 -9.64 -0.60
N VAL A 25 -1.94 -10.94 -0.74
CA VAL A 25 -0.71 -11.57 -0.20
C VAL A 25 0.53 -10.89 -0.80
N ARG A 26 0.57 -10.66 -2.11
CA ARG A 26 1.69 -9.97 -2.77
C ARG A 26 1.85 -8.53 -2.28
N ALA A 27 0.76 -7.81 -2.07
CA ALA A 27 0.76 -6.42 -1.60
C ALA A 27 1.39 -6.24 -0.21
N ILE A 28 1.30 -7.26 0.66
CA ILE A 28 1.89 -7.24 2.01
C ILE A 28 3.22 -8.01 2.10
N THR A 29 3.79 -8.43 0.96
CA THR A 29 5.04 -9.20 0.94
C THR A 29 6.24 -8.32 0.66
N HIS A 30 7.06 -8.09 1.69
CA HIS A 30 8.32 -7.37 1.56
C HIS A 30 9.37 -8.18 0.78
N THR A 31 10.26 -7.49 0.08
CA THR A 31 11.31 -8.12 -0.75
C THR A 31 12.24 -9.05 0.02
N SER A 32 12.42 -8.82 1.33
CA SER A 32 13.22 -9.68 2.22
C SER A 32 12.57 -11.05 2.46
N ALA A 33 11.24 -11.17 2.40
CA ALA A 33 10.55 -12.46 2.52
C ALA A 33 10.76 -13.38 1.31
N ILE A 34 11.28 -12.84 0.20
CA ILE A 34 11.34 -13.53 -1.08
C ILE A 34 12.79 -13.75 -1.51
N SER A 35 13.06 -14.96 -2.04
CA SER A 35 14.37 -15.26 -2.62
C SER A 35 14.70 -14.31 -3.78
N PRO A 36 15.98 -13.92 -3.97
CA PRO A 36 16.34 -12.87 -4.92
C PRO A 36 15.75 -13.03 -6.33
N GLY A 37 15.73 -14.25 -6.86
CA GLY A 37 15.19 -14.55 -8.20
C GLY A 37 13.67 -14.43 -8.36
N LYS A 38 12.90 -14.26 -7.26
CA LYS A 38 11.43 -14.18 -7.29
C LYS A 38 10.87 -12.82 -6.83
N ARG A 39 11.72 -11.90 -6.36
CA ARG A 39 11.30 -10.60 -5.77
C ARG A 39 10.40 -9.78 -6.69
N VAL A 40 10.74 -9.70 -7.98
CA VAL A 40 9.98 -8.91 -8.95
C VAL A 40 8.53 -9.40 -9.11
N ALA A 41 8.31 -10.72 -9.06
CA ALA A 41 6.99 -11.29 -9.27
C ALA A 41 6.17 -11.35 -7.97
N GLN A 42 6.83 -11.54 -6.82
CA GLN A 42 6.16 -11.94 -5.58
C GLN A 42 6.19 -10.90 -4.46
N SER A 43 6.90 -9.78 -4.62
CA SER A 43 6.89 -8.68 -3.65
C SER A 43 5.91 -7.57 -4.04
N TYR A 44 5.65 -6.67 -3.10
CA TYR A 44 4.75 -5.54 -3.26
C TYR A 44 5.23 -4.50 -4.29
N GLN A 45 6.52 -4.48 -4.67
CA GLN A 45 7.13 -3.34 -5.39
C GLN A 45 6.41 -2.95 -6.69
N ARG A 46 5.98 -3.93 -7.50
CA ARG A 46 5.25 -3.64 -8.74
C ARG A 46 3.83 -3.14 -8.49
N LEU A 47 3.22 -3.60 -7.40
CA LEU A 47 1.90 -3.15 -6.98
C LEU A 47 1.98 -1.74 -6.38
N GLU A 48 3.02 -1.44 -5.60
CA GLU A 48 3.32 -0.09 -5.07
C GLU A 48 3.44 0.91 -6.22
N PHE A 49 4.29 0.60 -7.22
CA PHE A 49 4.41 1.44 -8.41
C PHE A 49 3.05 1.75 -9.06
N LEU A 50 2.20 0.73 -9.25
CA LEU A 50 0.88 0.90 -9.86
C LEU A 50 -0.07 1.69 -8.96
N GLY A 51 -0.12 1.32 -7.68
CA GLY A 51 -1.04 1.88 -6.70
C GLY A 51 -0.80 3.35 -6.39
N ASP A 52 0.45 3.81 -6.41
CA ASP A 52 0.80 5.24 -6.34
C ASP A 52 0.10 6.04 -7.46
N ARG A 53 0.09 5.52 -8.70
CA ARG A 53 -0.57 6.21 -9.83
C ARG A 53 -2.09 6.13 -9.74
N VAL A 54 -2.63 5.01 -9.25
CA VAL A 54 -4.06 4.86 -9.00
C VAL A 54 -4.53 5.86 -7.92
N LEU A 55 -3.79 5.95 -6.81
CA LEU A 55 -4.06 6.93 -5.75
C LEU A 55 -4.01 8.36 -6.29
N GLY A 56 -2.97 8.68 -7.05
CA GLY A 56 -2.83 9.99 -7.70
C GLY A 56 -4.02 10.34 -8.59
N LEU A 57 -4.49 9.39 -9.42
CA LEU A 57 -5.66 9.59 -10.28
C LEU A 57 -6.93 9.83 -9.45
N VAL A 58 -7.19 9.00 -8.45
CA VAL A 58 -8.40 9.11 -7.60
C VAL A 58 -8.41 10.45 -6.87
N VAL A 59 -7.29 10.86 -6.28
CA VAL A 59 -7.22 12.15 -5.56
C VAL A 59 -7.31 13.33 -6.53
N ALA A 60 -6.71 13.24 -7.72
CA ALA A 60 -6.85 14.27 -8.75
C ALA A 60 -8.33 14.45 -9.18
N ASP A 61 -9.06 13.36 -9.40
CA ASP A 61 -10.50 13.38 -9.72
C ASP A 61 -11.33 13.99 -8.57
N LEU A 62 -11.02 13.63 -7.32
CA LEU A 62 -11.67 14.22 -6.14
C LEU A 62 -11.43 15.73 -6.05
N LEU A 63 -10.19 16.18 -6.23
CA LEU A 63 -9.83 17.60 -6.19
C LEU A 63 -10.51 18.39 -7.33
N PHE A 64 -10.50 17.84 -8.54
CA PHE A 64 -11.14 18.45 -9.71
C PHE A 64 -12.65 18.68 -9.47
N LYS A 65 -13.35 17.66 -8.95
CA LYS A 65 -14.78 17.75 -8.62
C LYS A 65 -15.05 18.67 -7.43
N ARG A 66 -14.18 18.66 -6.42
CA ARG A 66 -14.36 19.42 -5.18
C ARG A 66 -14.12 20.92 -5.38
N PHE A 67 -13.22 21.29 -6.29
CA PHE A 67 -12.80 22.68 -6.52
C PHE A 67 -12.95 23.10 -7.98
N PRO A 68 -14.19 23.23 -8.51
CA PRO A 68 -14.43 23.48 -9.93
C PRO A 68 -13.89 24.82 -10.46
N GLY A 69 -13.59 25.78 -9.57
CA GLY A 69 -13.01 27.08 -9.92
C GLY A 69 -11.50 27.19 -9.72
N ALA A 70 -10.84 26.15 -9.21
CA ALA A 70 -9.41 26.16 -8.97
C ALA A 70 -8.63 26.09 -10.28
N LYS A 71 -7.50 26.80 -10.33
CA LYS A 71 -6.56 26.71 -11.45
C LYS A 71 -5.77 25.40 -11.36
N GLU A 72 -5.26 24.94 -12.50
CA GLU A 72 -4.44 23.73 -12.59
C GLU A 72 -3.31 23.71 -11.54
N GLY A 73 -2.51 24.79 -11.43
CA GLY A 73 -1.43 24.85 -10.44
C GLY A 73 -1.87 24.89 -8.97
N GLU A 74 -3.12 25.22 -8.67
CA GLU A 74 -3.70 25.09 -7.33
C GLU A 74 -4.06 23.63 -7.05
N LEU A 75 -4.69 22.96 -8.02
CA LEU A 75 -5.00 21.53 -7.95
C LEU A 75 -3.73 20.69 -7.83
N ALA A 76 -2.69 20.99 -8.61
CA ALA A 76 -1.40 20.28 -8.55
C ALA A 76 -0.73 20.42 -7.18
N ARG A 77 -0.72 21.63 -6.59
CA ARG A 77 -0.20 21.86 -5.24
C ARG A 77 -1.00 21.12 -4.18
N ALA A 78 -2.33 21.14 -4.29
CA ALA A 78 -3.20 20.38 -3.39
C ALA A 78 -2.94 18.88 -3.48
N LEU A 79 -2.87 18.33 -4.70
CA LEU A 79 -2.56 16.92 -4.96
C LEU A 79 -1.25 16.52 -4.28
N ASN A 80 -0.16 17.24 -4.53
CA ASN A 80 1.16 16.95 -3.96
C ASN A 80 1.21 17.07 -2.42
N SER A 81 0.29 17.83 -1.82
CA SER A 81 0.20 17.96 -0.36
C SER A 81 -0.56 16.82 0.32
N VAL A 82 -1.43 16.12 -0.42
CA VAL A 82 -2.29 15.05 0.10
C VAL A 82 -1.74 13.68 -0.29
N VAL A 83 -1.26 13.52 -1.53
CA VAL A 83 -0.66 12.27 -2.03
C VAL A 83 0.84 12.33 -1.75
N ARG A 84 1.25 11.75 -0.63
CA ARG A 84 2.65 11.66 -0.20
C ARG A 84 2.89 10.47 0.70
N LYS A 85 4.12 9.97 0.73
CA LYS A 85 4.50 8.78 1.49
C LYS A 85 4.12 8.88 2.96
N GLU A 86 4.24 10.05 3.59
CA GLU A 86 3.90 10.22 5.00
C GLU A 86 2.39 10.05 5.26
N ALA A 87 1.54 10.44 4.31
CA ALA A 87 0.10 10.24 4.41
C ALA A 87 -0.24 8.75 4.27
N CYS A 88 0.36 8.06 3.29
CA CYS A 88 0.22 6.61 3.12
C CYS A 88 0.70 5.84 4.36
N ALA A 89 1.85 6.23 4.93
CA ALA A 89 2.38 5.62 6.15
C ALA A 89 1.44 5.83 7.35
N ALA A 90 0.88 7.04 7.52
CA ALA A 90 -0.07 7.32 8.59
C ALA A 90 -1.33 6.45 8.47
N VAL A 91 -1.90 6.35 7.25
CA VAL A 91 -3.05 5.45 6.99
C VAL A 91 -2.71 4.01 7.30
N ALA A 92 -1.52 3.53 6.92
CA ALA A 92 -1.09 2.17 7.21
C ALA A 92 -0.93 1.90 8.72
N VAL A 93 -0.49 2.89 9.50
CA VAL A 93 -0.45 2.82 10.97
C VAL A 93 -1.86 2.75 11.55
N ASP A 94 -2.75 3.65 11.11
CA ASP A 94 -4.14 3.72 11.60
C ASP A 94 -4.91 2.42 11.35
N LEU A 95 -4.67 1.77 10.20
CA LEU A 95 -5.24 0.48 9.85
C LEU A 95 -4.50 -0.72 10.48
N GLY A 96 -3.38 -0.49 11.17
CA GLY A 96 -2.58 -1.55 11.79
C GLY A 96 -1.93 -2.52 10.78
N LEU A 97 -1.63 -2.05 9.56
CA LEU A 97 -1.14 -2.90 8.47
C LEU A 97 0.22 -3.56 8.77
N GLY A 98 1.05 -2.92 9.60
CA GLY A 98 2.37 -3.43 9.98
C GLY A 98 2.34 -4.88 10.50
N ALA A 99 1.28 -5.26 11.22
CA ALA A 99 1.11 -6.61 11.76
C ALA A 99 0.99 -7.70 10.68
N PHE A 100 0.54 -7.34 9.47
CA PHE A 100 0.30 -8.27 8.37
C PHE A 100 1.49 -8.38 7.41
N ILE A 101 2.48 -7.49 7.51
CA ILE A 101 3.61 -7.46 6.56
C ILE A 101 4.48 -8.70 6.73
N LEU A 102 4.67 -9.42 5.63
CA LEU A 102 5.53 -10.59 5.52
C LEU A 102 6.96 -10.15 5.22
N MET A 103 7.89 -10.53 6.09
CA MET A 103 9.31 -10.19 6.00
C MET A 103 10.17 -11.27 6.66
N ASP A 104 11.45 -11.35 6.28
CA ASP A 104 12.38 -12.27 6.94
C ASP A 104 12.69 -11.86 8.40
N LYS A 105 13.33 -12.77 9.14
CA LYS A 105 13.69 -12.53 10.55
C LYS A 105 14.67 -11.37 10.74
N SER A 106 15.49 -11.07 9.74
CA SER A 106 16.50 -10.01 9.84
C SER A 106 15.83 -8.64 9.76
N GLU A 107 14.94 -8.48 8.78
CA GLU A 107 14.19 -7.24 8.58
C GLU A 107 13.22 -6.97 9.74
N LEU A 108 12.59 -8.02 10.28
CA LEU A 108 11.78 -7.92 11.49
C LEU A 108 12.57 -7.36 12.68
N ARG A 109 13.79 -7.85 12.92
CA ARG A 109 14.65 -7.36 14.03
C ARG A 109 15.06 -5.89 13.84
N ASN A 110 15.08 -5.41 12.60
CA ASN A 110 15.42 -4.03 12.28
C ASN A 110 14.20 -3.10 12.32
N GLY A 111 13.06 -3.53 12.89
CA GLY A 111 11.85 -2.74 12.99
C GLY A 111 11.16 -2.53 11.64
N GLY A 112 11.26 -3.49 10.72
CA GLY A 112 10.71 -3.35 9.37
C GLY A 112 9.20 -3.06 9.33
N ARG A 113 8.43 -3.55 10.31
CA ARG A 113 6.97 -3.34 10.40
C ARG A 113 6.60 -1.92 10.81
N GLU A 114 7.54 -1.19 11.42
CA GLU A 114 7.38 0.17 11.94
C GLU A 114 7.99 1.23 11.01
N LYS A 115 8.78 0.83 10.00
CA LYS A 115 9.39 1.76 9.05
C LYS A 115 8.32 2.44 8.20
N SER A 116 8.25 3.76 8.30
CA SER A 116 7.30 4.58 7.51
C SER A 116 7.38 4.32 6.00
N SER A 117 8.58 4.07 5.47
CA SER A 117 8.75 3.76 4.04
C SER A 117 8.08 2.44 3.66
N VAL A 118 8.23 1.39 4.47
CA VAL A 118 7.61 0.08 4.22
C VAL A 118 6.10 0.16 4.36
N LEU A 119 5.62 0.88 5.38
CA LEU A 119 4.19 1.10 5.62
C LEU A 119 3.54 1.88 4.46
N ALA A 120 4.18 2.94 3.97
CA ALA A 120 3.72 3.69 2.81
C ALA A 120 3.64 2.80 1.57
N ASP A 121 4.73 2.07 1.26
CA ASP A 121 4.80 1.22 0.08
C ASP A 121 3.72 0.12 0.11
N VAL A 122 3.45 -0.48 1.27
CA VAL A 122 2.39 -1.50 1.44
C VAL A 122 1.01 -0.89 1.28
N CYS A 123 0.77 0.32 1.79
CA CYS A 123 -0.50 1.03 1.57
C CYS A 123 -0.77 1.23 0.07
N GLU A 124 0.22 1.74 -0.66
CA GLU A 124 0.15 1.93 -2.11
C GLU A 124 -0.02 0.58 -2.83
N ALA A 125 0.72 -0.45 -2.42
CA ALA A 125 0.60 -1.77 -3.01
C ALA A 125 -0.79 -2.40 -2.82
N ILE A 126 -1.46 -2.17 -1.69
CA ILE A 126 -2.84 -2.63 -1.47
C ILE A 126 -3.79 -1.91 -2.42
N ILE A 127 -3.63 -0.60 -2.62
CA ILE A 127 -4.41 0.15 -3.62
C ILE A 127 -4.18 -0.43 -5.02
N GLY A 128 -2.93 -0.71 -5.38
CA GLY A 128 -2.58 -1.34 -6.65
C GLY A 128 -3.15 -2.76 -6.79
N ALA A 129 -3.22 -3.52 -5.70
CA ALA A 129 -3.83 -4.84 -5.65
C ALA A 129 -5.35 -4.79 -5.85
N ILE A 130 -6.04 -3.87 -5.15
CA ILE A 130 -7.49 -3.65 -5.30
C ILE A 130 -7.83 -3.24 -6.74
N TYR A 131 -6.98 -2.43 -7.36
CA TYR A 131 -7.18 -2.00 -8.75
C TYR A 131 -7.06 -3.14 -9.79
N LEU A 132 -6.26 -4.18 -9.49
CA LEU A 132 -6.05 -5.32 -10.40
C LEU A 132 -7.02 -6.47 -10.18
N ASP A 133 -7.69 -6.48 -9.03
CA ASP A 133 -8.65 -7.50 -8.63
C ASP A 133 -10.01 -7.27 -9.28
#